data_AF-V5HV17-F1
#
_entry.id   AF-V5HV17-F1
#
_cell.length_a   1.000
_cell.length_b   1.000
_cell.length_c   1.000
_cell.angle_alpha   90.00
_cell.angle_beta   90.00
_cell.angle_gamma   90.00
#
_symmetry.space_group_name_H-M   'P 1'
#
loop_
_entity.id
_entity.type
_entity.pdbx_description
1 polymer ?
#
loop_
_entity_poly.entity_id
_entity_poly.type
_entity_poly.pdbx_seq_one_letter_code
_entity_poly.pdbx_strand_id
1 'polypeptide(L)'
;ELPCSAETDPVPMAKSDLTNACPARATSDGKEVPVCCDAKQLKTFVDSLKQINKLGVSKKSACYLNFQNLICQSVCSPQQSDFIPVNASKPTEKGKPHVVESVYAISKTFAEGVY
;
A
#
# COMPACT_ATOMS: atom_id res chain seq x y z
N GLU A 1 6.84 -11.04 -3.47
CA GLU A 1 7.70 -10.60 -4.59
C GLU A 1 7.94 -9.11 -4.46
N LEU A 2 9.11 -8.63 -4.88
CA LEU A 2 9.43 -7.20 -4.82
C LEU A 2 8.68 -6.43 -5.92
N PRO A 3 8.24 -5.19 -5.65
CA PRO A 3 7.57 -4.39 -6.68
C PRO A 3 8.55 -4.00 -7.79
N CYS A 4 8.02 -3.82 -9.00
CA CYS A 4 8.78 -3.21 -10.09
C CYS A 4 8.98 -1.72 -9.81
N SER A 5 10.14 -1.18 -10.18
CA SER A 5 10.37 0.26 -10.24
C SER A 5 9.58 0.82 -11.42
N ALA A 6 8.69 1.76 -11.17
CA ALA A 6 7.89 2.42 -12.19
C ALA A 6 7.58 3.86 -11.76
N GLU A 7 7.89 4.82 -12.64
CA GLU A 7 7.48 6.21 -12.53
C GLU A 7 6.39 6.44 -13.58
N THR A 8 5.15 6.10 -13.21
CA THR A 8 3.98 6.20 -14.08
C THR A 8 2.81 6.79 -13.32
N ASP A 9 1.86 7.37 -14.05
CA ASP A 9 0.62 7.86 -13.44
C ASP A 9 -0.15 6.73 -12.72
N PRO A 10 -0.90 7.05 -11.65
CA PRO A 10 -1.78 6.10 -10.98
C PRO A 10 -2.80 5.49 -11.94
N VAL A 11 -3.11 4.22 -11.75
CA VAL A 11 -4.10 3.49 -12.55
C VAL A 11 -5.44 3.42 -11.83
N PRO A 12 -6.57 3.39 -12.55
CA PRO A 12 -7.87 3.19 -11.93
C PRO A 12 -8.01 1.76 -11.41
N MET A 13 -8.53 1.61 -10.19
CA MET A 13 -8.92 0.33 -9.60
C MET A 13 -10.35 0.41 -9.08
N ALA A 14 -11.11 -0.68 -9.21
CA ALA A 14 -12.47 -0.73 -8.70
C ALA A 14 -12.50 -0.52 -7.18
N LYS A 15 -13.37 0.39 -6.73
CA LYS A 15 -13.56 0.69 -5.30
C LYS A 15 -13.90 -0.56 -4.49
N SER A 16 -14.64 -1.50 -5.07
CA SER A 16 -14.98 -2.80 -4.46
C SER A 16 -13.76 -3.61 -4.04
N ASP A 17 -12.68 -3.53 -4.82
CA ASP A 17 -11.45 -4.31 -4.57
C ASP A 17 -10.68 -3.73 -3.39
N LEU A 18 -10.80 -2.42 -3.16
CA LEU A 18 -10.16 -1.70 -2.07
C LEU A 18 -10.92 -1.79 -0.75
N THR A 19 -12.25 -1.93 -0.75
CA THR A 19 -13.09 -1.87 0.47
C THR A 19 -12.61 -2.77 1.61
N ASN A 20 -12.15 -3.98 1.29
CA ASN A 20 -11.67 -4.93 2.31
C ASN A 20 -10.19 -4.78 2.62
N ALA A 21 -9.41 -4.31 1.65
CA ALA A 21 -7.95 -4.30 1.68
C ALA A 21 -7.38 -2.97 2.20
N CYS A 22 -7.92 -1.87 1.70
CA CYS A 22 -7.52 -0.50 1.98
C CYS A 22 -8.78 0.39 2.08
N PRO A 23 -9.61 0.22 3.13
CA PRO A 23 -10.89 0.95 3.26
C PRO A 23 -10.71 2.47 3.26
N ALA A 24 -9.62 2.98 3.83
CA ALA A 24 -9.29 4.41 3.82
C ALA A 24 -9.02 4.98 2.41
N ARG A 25 -8.80 4.14 1.40
CA ARG A 25 -8.68 4.52 -0.01
C ARG A 25 -9.98 4.41 -0.78
N ALA A 26 -10.94 3.63 -0.30
CA ALA A 26 -12.24 3.45 -0.93
C ALA A 26 -13.20 4.61 -0.66
N THR A 27 -12.71 5.85 -0.50
CA THR A 27 -13.50 7.01 -0.06
C THR A 27 -14.02 7.88 -1.21
N SER A 28 -13.51 7.71 -2.43
CA SER A 28 -13.99 8.45 -3.62
C SER A 28 -15.47 8.15 -3.91
N ASP A 29 -16.22 9.15 -4.38
CA ASP A 29 -17.61 9.03 -4.83
C ASP A 29 -17.73 8.21 -6.14
N GLY A 30 -16.62 8.06 -6.87
CA GLY A 30 -16.55 7.28 -8.09
C GLY A 30 -16.56 5.76 -7.87
N LYS A 31 -16.86 5.00 -8.94
CA LYS A 31 -16.73 3.53 -8.96
C LYS A 31 -15.28 3.07 -8.94
N GLU A 32 -14.36 3.93 -9.37
CA GLU A 32 -12.94 3.66 -9.46
C GLU A 32 -12.14 4.69 -8.66
N VAL A 33 -10.99 4.25 -8.15
CA VAL A 33 -10.06 5.05 -7.36
C VAL A 33 -8.68 4.95 -7.99
N PRO A 34 -7.95 6.08 -8.18
CA PRO A 34 -6.58 6.04 -8.66
C PRO A 34 -5.66 5.42 -7.60
N VAL A 35 -4.81 4.47 -8.01
CA VAL A 35 -3.86 3.76 -7.15
C VAL A 35 -2.55 3.45 -7.88
N CYS A 36 -1.47 3.27 -7.11
CA CYS A 36 -0.15 2.83 -7.63
C CYS A 36 0.14 1.35 -7.35
N CYS A 37 -0.89 0.52 -7.23
CA CYS A 37 -0.76 -0.92 -7.02
C CYS A 37 -1.67 -1.71 -7.94
N ASP A 38 -1.26 -2.95 -8.26
CA ASP A 38 -2.11 -3.91 -8.96
C ASP A 38 -2.86 -4.86 -8.00
N ALA A 39 -3.80 -5.63 -8.55
CA ALA A 39 -4.60 -6.58 -7.77
C ALA A 39 -3.76 -7.67 -7.08
N LYS A 40 -2.61 -8.06 -7.66
CA LYS A 40 -1.71 -9.08 -7.08
C LYS A 40 -0.96 -8.51 -5.88
N GLN A 41 -0.46 -7.28 -5.98
CA GLN A 41 0.16 -6.55 -4.87
C GLN A 41 -0.84 -6.35 -3.74
N LEU A 42 -2.05 -5.89 -4.05
CA LEU A 42 -3.13 -5.70 -3.08
C LEU A 42 -3.47 -7.02 -2.35
N LYS A 43 -3.64 -8.11 -3.09
CA LYS A 43 -3.92 -9.43 -2.50
C LYS A 43 -2.79 -9.92 -1.59
N THR A 44 -1.53 -9.80 -2.04
CA THR A 44 -0.35 -10.20 -1.27
C THR A 44 -0.27 -9.46 0.06
N PHE A 45 -0.59 -8.17 0.03
CA PHE A 45 -0.66 -7.33 1.22
C PHE A 45 -1.78 -7.76 2.18
N VAL A 46 -3.01 -7.96 1.68
CA VAL A 46 -4.13 -8.43 2.50
C VAL A 46 -3.82 -9.76 3.18
N ASP A 47 -3.18 -10.67 2.46
CA ASP A 47 -2.77 -11.96 3.01
C ASP A 47 -1.71 -11.80 4.11
N SER A 48 -0.80 -10.84 3.98
CA SER A 48 0.22 -10.54 5.00
C SER A 48 -0.41 -9.94 6.28
N LEU A 49 -1.36 -9.01 6.15
CA LEU A 49 -2.07 -8.43 7.30
C LEU A 49 -2.87 -9.44 8.10
N LYS A 50 -3.29 -10.56 7.50
CA LYS A 50 -4.02 -11.60 8.23
C LYS A 50 -3.22 -12.16 9.40
N GLN A 51 -1.89 -12.09 9.37
CA GLN A 51 -1.02 -12.55 10.44
C GLN A 51 -1.23 -11.77 11.74
N ILE A 52 -1.50 -10.47 11.67
CA ILE A 52 -1.78 -9.63 12.84
C ILE A 52 -3.03 -10.11 13.59
N ASN A 53 -4.04 -10.61 12.86
CA ASN A 53 -5.23 -11.16 13.49
C ASN A 53 -4.94 -12.42 14.32
N LYS A 54 -3.90 -13.19 13.95
CA LYS A 54 -3.46 -14.36 14.73
C LYS A 54 -2.84 -13.97 16.08
N LEU A 55 -2.42 -12.71 16.23
CA LEU A 55 -1.92 -12.12 17.47
C LEU A 55 -3.04 -11.54 18.35
N GLY A 56 -4.32 -11.77 17.98
CA GLY A 56 -5.48 -11.30 18.75
C GLY A 56 -5.92 -9.87 18.42
N VAL A 57 -5.28 -9.19 17.49
CA VAL A 57 -5.69 -7.85 17.07
C VAL A 57 -6.92 -7.95 16.16
N SER A 58 -8.04 -7.37 16.58
CA SER A 58 -9.29 -7.39 15.82
C SER A 58 -9.20 -6.51 14.57
N LYS A 59 -9.69 -7.01 13.43
CA LYS A 59 -9.83 -6.25 12.16
C LYS A 59 -10.65 -4.96 12.29
N LYS A 60 -11.51 -4.87 13.30
CA LYS A 60 -12.36 -3.69 13.55
C LYS A 60 -11.73 -2.70 14.53
N SER A 61 -10.58 -3.04 15.12
CA SER A 61 -9.91 -2.16 16.07
C SER A 61 -9.24 -0.98 15.36
N ALA A 62 -9.17 0.17 16.04
CA ALA A 62 -8.42 1.32 15.53
C ALA A 62 -6.96 0.97 15.25
N CYS A 63 -6.33 0.16 16.11
CA CYS A 63 -4.97 -0.35 15.91
C CYS A 63 -4.81 -1.05 14.54
N TYR A 64 -5.68 -2.01 14.23
CA TYR A 64 -5.63 -2.71 12.95
C TYR A 64 -5.86 -1.76 11.77
N LEU A 65 -6.85 -0.87 11.87
CA LEU A 65 -7.21 0.04 10.79
C LEU A 65 -6.12 1.08 10.53
N ASN A 66 -5.47 1.60 11.57
CA ASN A 66 -4.36 2.56 11.44
C ASN A 66 -3.12 1.88 10.85
N PHE A 67 -2.79 0.67 11.32
CA PHE A 67 -1.68 -0.11 10.75
C PHE A 67 -1.95 -0.51 9.29
N GLN A 68 -3.17 -0.96 8.99
CA GLN A 68 -3.60 -1.25 7.61
C GLN A 68 -3.46 0.00 6.74
N ASN A 69 -3.89 1.17 7.21
CA ASN A 69 -3.75 2.42 6.48
C ASN A 69 -2.28 2.78 6.25
N LEU A 70 -1.40 2.70 7.25
CA LEU A 70 0.05 2.94 7.10
C LEU A 70 0.63 2.16 5.90
N ILE A 71 0.33 0.87 5.80
CA ILE A 71 0.85 0.05 4.70
C ILE A 71 0.12 0.34 3.38
N CYS A 72 -1.19 0.59 3.40
CA CYS A 72 -1.95 0.98 2.20
C CYS A 72 -1.45 2.29 1.58
N GLN A 73 -1.03 3.26 2.40
CA GLN A 73 -0.36 4.48 1.93
C GLN A 73 0.95 4.12 1.24
N SER A 74 1.73 3.19 1.81
CA SER A 74 3.00 2.78 1.22
C SER A 74 2.86 2.05 -0.11
N VAL A 75 1.83 1.21 -0.28
CA VAL A 75 1.74 0.32 -1.45
C VAL A 75 0.87 0.88 -2.55
N CYS A 76 -0.24 1.56 -2.22
CA CYS A 76 -1.30 1.88 -3.18
C CYS A 76 -1.59 3.38 -3.30
N SER A 77 -0.87 4.27 -2.61
CA SER A 77 -1.12 5.71 -2.72
C SER A 77 -0.97 6.21 -4.16
N PRO A 78 -1.92 6.99 -4.69
CA PRO A 78 -1.70 7.68 -5.97
C PRO A 78 -0.63 8.79 -5.88
N GLN A 79 -0.25 9.19 -4.67
CA GLN A 79 0.77 10.21 -4.37
C GLN A 79 2.04 9.58 -3.78
N GLN A 80 2.32 8.31 -4.11
CA GLN A 80 3.44 7.56 -3.52
C GLN A 80 4.80 8.28 -3.69
N SER A 81 5.00 8.95 -4.83
CA SER A 81 6.20 9.72 -5.15
C SER A 81 6.51 10.84 -4.16
N ASP A 82 5.49 11.36 -3.45
CA ASP A 82 5.65 12.50 -2.54
C ASP A 82 6.36 12.10 -1.23
N PHE A 83 6.35 10.81 -0.89
CA PHE A 83 6.81 10.33 0.41
C PHE A 83 7.54 8.97 0.39
N ILE A 84 7.72 8.34 -0.78
CA ILE A 84 8.50 7.10 -0.94
C ILE A 84 9.51 7.24 -2.08
N PRO A 85 10.69 7.83 -1.82
CA PRO A 85 11.80 7.75 -2.77
C PRO A 85 12.32 6.31 -2.90
N VAL A 86 12.68 5.95 -4.13
CA VAL A 86 13.40 4.71 -4.44
C VAL A 86 14.89 4.97 -4.33
N ASN A 87 15.57 4.30 -3.40
CA ASN A 87 17.01 4.45 -3.19
C ASN A 87 17.81 3.50 -4.09
N ALA A 88 17.31 2.28 -4.29
CA ALA A 88 17.98 1.29 -5.11
C ALA A 88 16.99 0.34 -5.80
N SER A 89 17.34 -0.02 -7.03
CA SER A 89 16.64 -1.01 -7.84
C SER A 89 17.63 -2.01 -8.44
N LYS A 90 17.23 -3.28 -8.56
CA LYS A 90 18.01 -4.33 -9.23
C LYS A 90 17.38 -4.71 -10.57
N PRO A 91 18.17 -4.83 -11.65
CA PRO A 91 17.67 -5.31 -12.92
C PRO A 91 17.17 -6.76 -12.81
N THR A 92 16.22 -7.11 -13.66
CA THR A 92 15.74 -8.49 -13.82
C THR A 92 16.17 -9.01 -15.19
N GLU A 93 16.37 -10.33 -15.32
CA GLU A 93 16.91 -10.92 -16.56
C GLU A 93 16.06 -10.65 -17.80
N LYS A 94 14.74 -10.40 -17.64
CA LYS A 94 13.79 -10.24 -18.75
C LYS A 94 12.67 -9.21 -18.49
N GLY A 95 12.84 -8.27 -17.55
CA GLY A 95 11.73 -7.41 -17.12
C GLY A 95 12.12 -6.05 -16.57
N LYS A 96 11.14 -5.36 -15.97
CA LYS A 96 11.37 -4.11 -15.25
C LYS A 96 12.27 -4.36 -14.03
N PRO A 97 13.15 -3.41 -13.66
CA PRO A 97 13.96 -3.56 -12.45
C PRO A 97 13.06 -3.59 -11.22
N HIS A 98 13.43 -4.36 -10.21
CA HIS A 98 12.73 -4.42 -8.93
C HIS A 98 13.29 -3.40 -7.95
N VAL A 99 12.42 -2.74 -7.20
CA VAL A 99 12.83 -1.90 -6.07
C VAL A 99 13.34 -2.81 -4.97
N VAL A 100 14.59 -2.59 -4.53
CA VAL A 100 15.22 -3.35 -3.45
C VAL A 100 15.43 -2.51 -2.20
N GLU A 101 15.40 -1.18 -2.33
CA GLU A 101 15.51 -0.25 -1.22
C GLU A 101 14.68 1.00 -1.51
N SER A 102 13.86 1.38 -0.53
CA SER A 102 13.12 2.64 -0.51
C SER A 102 13.05 3.18 0.91
N VAL A 103 12.86 4.49 1.04
CA VAL A 103 12.60 5.14 2.33
C VAL A 103 11.12 5.49 2.36
N TYR A 104 10.43 5.18 3.46
CA TYR A 104 9.06 5.66 3.68
C TYR A 104 9.09 6.83 4.65
N ALA A 105 8.97 8.05 4.12
CA ALA A 105 8.86 9.26 4.92
C ALA A 105 7.47 9.34 5.56
N ILE A 106 7.42 9.24 6.90
CA ILE A 106 6.17 9.26 7.67
C ILE A 106 6.20 10.46 8.62
N SER A 107 5.11 11.23 8.65
CA SER A 107 5.01 12.33 9.61
C SER A 107 4.90 11.80 11.04
N LYS A 108 5.49 12.53 12.00
CA LYS A 108 5.47 12.13 13.41
C LYS A 108 4.05 11.89 13.93
N THR A 109 3.13 12.82 13.66
CA THR A 109 1.73 12.71 14.09
C THR A 109 1.03 11.49 13.50
N PHE A 110 1.32 11.14 12.24
CA PHE A 110 0.75 9.93 11.65
C PHE A 110 1.28 8.68 12.34
N ALA A 111 2.58 8.61 12.61
CA ALA A 111 3.20 7.48 13.32
C ALA A 111 2.66 7.31 14.75
N GLU A 112 2.48 8.42 15.48
CA GLU A 112 1.90 8.42 16.83
C GLU A 112 0.44 7.95 16.86
N GLY A 113 -0.32 8.14 15.78
CA GLY A 113 -1.67 7.58 15.66
C GLY A 113 -1.70 6.08 15.37
N VAL A 114 -0.60 5.52 14.87
CA VAL A 114 -0.47 4.07 14.57
C VAL A 114 0.05 3.28 15.78
N TYR A 115 0.99 3.86 16.53
CA TYR A 115 1.64 3.24 17.70
C TYR A 115 0.71 3.18 18.92
#